data_AF-A0AAC9FDQ9-F1
#
_entry.id   AF-A0AAC9FDQ9-F1
#
_cell.length_a   1.000
_cell.length_b   1.000
_cell.length_c   1.000
_cell.angle_alpha   90.00
_cell.angle_beta   90.00
_cell.angle_gamma   90.00
#
_symmetry.space_group_name_H-M   'P 1'
#
loop_
_entity.id
_entity.type
_entity.pdbx_description
1 polymer ?
#
loop_
_entity_poly.entity_id
_entity_poly.type
_entity_poly.pdbx_seq_one_letter_code
_entity_poly.pdbx_strand_id
1 'polypeptide(L)'
;MPRNSNRFFVLTGGPGSGKTTMIERLAAAGHTTSVEAGRSIIRDQAAISGTALPWHDRALFAELMLSWEMRSHTIAEATPGPAFFDRGVPDVIGYLRLVGLPVPIHIEQAAREFRYNRKVFVLPHWPEIFTQDNERRQDEDEARRTHASMVATYAACGYDLVEVPTAPVEDRLAFILENVRQA
;
A
#
# COMPACT_ATOMS: atom_id res chain seq x y z
N MET A 1 -12.40 22.89 -0.67
CA MET A 1 -11.06 23.13 -1.26
C MET A 1 -10.63 21.85 -1.93
N PRO A 2 -10.01 21.86 -3.12
CA PRO A 2 -9.45 20.63 -3.68
C PRO A 2 -8.42 20.09 -2.69
N ARG A 3 -8.57 18.82 -2.28
CA ARG A 3 -7.59 18.13 -1.42
C ARG A 3 -6.24 18.17 -2.14
N ASN A 4 -5.23 18.77 -1.53
CA ASN A 4 -3.88 18.79 -2.11
C ASN A 4 -3.21 17.44 -1.89
N SER A 5 -3.66 16.42 -2.62
CA SER A 5 -3.12 15.06 -2.57
C SER A 5 -1.77 14.92 -3.27
N ASN A 6 -1.25 15.96 -3.92
CA ASN A 6 0.06 15.91 -4.59
C ASN A 6 1.22 15.70 -3.59
N ARG A 7 1.00 15.86 -2.29
CA ARG A 7 2.02 15.55 -1.26
C ARG A 7 1.90 14.12 -0.69
N PHE A 8 0.95 13.33 -1.17
CA PHE A 8 0.69 11.98 -0.67
C PHE A 8 1.27 10.94 -1.62
N PHE A 9 2.30 10.22 -1.20
CA PHE A 9 3.01 9.26 -2.03
C PHE A 9 2.72 7.85 -1.55
N VAL A 10 2.21 6.98 -2.42
CA VAL A 10 1.99 5.58 -2.06
C VAL A 10 3.21 4.75 -2.42
N LEU A 11 3.62 3.88 -1.50
CA LEU A 11 4.47 2.73 -1.77
C LEU A 11 3.58 1.49 -1.80
N THR A 12 3.55 0.78 -2.93
CA THR A 12 2.83 -0.49 -3.08
C THR A 12 3.78 -1.59 -3.56
N GLY A 13 3.32 -2.84 -3.53
CA GLY A 13 4.08 -4.00 -3.98
C GLY A 13 3.69 -5.27 -3.24
N GLY A 14 4.20 -6.40 -3.71
CA GLY A 14 4.00 -7.71 -3.08
C GLY A 14 4.62 -7.81 -1.68
N PRO A 15 4.29 -8.87 -0.93
CA PRO A 15 5.03 -9.29 0.26
C PRO A 15 6.52 -9.47 -0.07
N GLY A 16 7.40 -9.25 0.90
CA GLY A 16 8.86 -9.46 0.72
C GLY A 16 9.58 -8.46 -0.22
N SER A 17 8.90 -7.45 -0.75
CA SER A 17 9.49 -6.41 -1.62
C SER A 17 10.40 -5.38 -0.89
N GLY A 18 10.60 -5.53 0.43
CA GLY A 18 11.34 -4.58 1.26
C GLY A 18 10.62 -3.25 1.51
N LYS A 19 9.28 -3.23 1.36
CA LYS A 19 8.45 -2.02 1.51
C LYS A 19 8.43 -1.48 2.94
N THR A 20 8.26 -2.35 3.93
CA THR A 20 8.32 -1.98 5.34
C THR A 20 9.65 -1.29 5.67
N THR A 21 10.78 -1.82 5.18
CA THR A 21 12.08 -1.18 5.32
C THR A 21 12.10 0.23 4.72
N MET A 22 11.51 0.45 3.53
CA MET A 22 11.46 1.79 2.95
C MET A 22 10.60 2.74 3.78
N ILE A 23 9.45 2.29 4.29
CA ILE A 23 8.56 3.09 5.13
C ILE A 23 9.26 3.49 6.44
N GLU A 24 9.93 2.55 7.11
CA GLU A 24 10.72 2.83 8.31
C GLU A 24 11.85 3.84 8.05
N ARG A 25 12.52 3.72 6.89
CA ARG A 25 13.60 4.63 6.51
C ARG A 25 13.11 6.03 6.16
N LEU A 26 11.94 6.14 5.52
CA LEU A 26 11.28 7.43 5.27
C LEU A 26 10.85 8.10 6.59
N ALA A 27 10.32 7.32 7.54
CA ALA A 27 9.99 7.80 8.88
C ALA A 27 11.25 8.29 9.62
N ALA A 28 12.34 7.52 9.58
CA ALA A 28 13.62 7.91 10.18
C ALA A 28 14.24 9.16 9.54
N ALA A 29 13.92 9.44 8.26
CA ALA A 29 14.28 10.68 7.57
C ALA A 29 13.36 11.87 7.90
N GLY A 30 12.40 11.69 8.81
CA GLY A 30 11.52 12.76 9.31
C GLY A 30 10.21 12.94 8.52
N HIS A 31 9.87 12.02 7.63
CA HIS A 31 8.62 12.08 6.87
C HIS A 31 7.46 11.42 7.60
N THR A 32 6.24 11.92 7.36
CA THR A 32 5.01 11.29 7.82
C THR A 32 4.80 9.97 7.07
N THR A 33 4.45 8.91 7.80
CA THR A 33 4.20 7.59 7.24
C THR A 33 2.89 6.98 7.76
N SER A 34 2.26 6.13 6.95
CA SER A 34 1.15 5.27 7.41
C SER A 34 1.65 3.89 7.84
N VAL A 35 0.87 3.23 8.69
CA VAL A 35 1.08 1.83 9.09
C VAL A 35 0.30 0.91 8.13
N GLU A 36 0.88 -0.24 7.77
CA GLU A 36 0.19 -1.25 6.94
C GLU A 36 -1.13 -1.70 7.60
N ALA A 37 -2.26 -1.37 6.96
CA ALA A 37 -3.60 -1.70 7.45
C ALA A 37 -3.79 -3.21 7.64
N GLY A 38 -3.49 -4.01 6.61
CA GLY A 38 -3.80 -5.43 6.60
C GLY A 38 -3.11 -6.23 7.71
N ARG A 39 -1.87 -5.90 8.07
CA ARG A 39 -1.15 -6.57 9.16
C ARG A 39 -1.73 -6.19 10.52
N SER A 40 -2.05 -4.91 10.70
CA SER A 40 -2.67 -4.41 11.93
C SER A 40 -4.05 -5.04 12.15
N ILE A 41 -4.88 -5.08 11.11
CA ILE A 41 -6.21 -5.71 11.14
C ILE A 41 -6.10 -7.21 11.49
N ILE A 42 -5.17 -7.95 10.88
CA ILE A 42 -4.98 -9.37 11.18
C ILE A 42 -4.67 -9.58 12.68
N ARG A 43 -3.75 -8.79 13.23
CA ARG A 43 -3.37 -8.88 14.65
C ARG A 43 -4.55 -8.58 15.57
N ASP A 44 -5.25 -7.48 15.32
CA ASP A 44 -6.38 -7.04 16.14
C ASP A 44 -7.55 -8.04 16.08
N GLN A 45 -7.89 -8.52 14.89
CA GLN A 45 -8.99 -9.47 14.70
C GLN A 45 -8.65 -10.85 15.27
N ALA A 46 -7.41 -11.33 15.13
CA ALA A 46 -6.99 -12.58 15.74
C ALA A 46 -7.06 -12.51 17.28
N ALA A 47 -6.62 -11.39 17.88
CA ALA A 47 -6.63 -11.20 19.33
C ALA A 47 -8.03 -11.26 19.96
N ILE A 48 -9.07 -10.86 19.21
CA ILE A 48 -10.46 -10.87 19.68
C ILE A 48 -11.28 -12.02 19.12
N SER A 49 -10.66 -12.97 18.40
CA SER A 49 -11.37 -14.03 17.64
C SER A 49 -12.43 -13.48 16.68
N GLY A 50 -12.14 -12.33 16.07
CA GLY A 50 -12.97 -11.69 15.05
C GLY A 50 -12.90 -12.41 13.71
N THR A 51 -13.84 -12.06 12.82
CA THR A 51 -14.04 -12.75 11.53
C THR A 51 -13.36 -12.05 10.36
N ALA A 52 -12.97 -10.78 10.52
CA ALA A 52 -12.39 -9.95 9.44
C ALA A 52 -10.91 -10.31 9.18
N LEU A 53 -10.68 -11.55 8.76
CA LEU A 53 -9.39 -12.13 8.46
C LEU A 53 -9.37 -12.63 7.00
N PRO A 54 -8.23 -12.57 6.31
CA PRO A 54 -8.16 -12.93 4.89
C PRO A 54 -8.42 -14.43 4.62
N TRP A 55 -8.36 -15.28 5.64
CA TRP A 55 -8.72 -16.71 5.55
C TRP A 55 -10.12 -17.04 6.08
N HIS A 56 -10.86 -16.04 6.59
CA HIS A 56 -12.17 -16.26 7.19
C HIS A 56 -13.25 -15.46 6.46
N ASP A 57 -13.23 -14.13 6.53
CA ASP A 57 -14.11 -13.24 5.77
C ASP A 57 -13.29 -12.20 5.00
N ARG A 58 -13.03 -12.53 3.72
CA ARG A 58 -12.25 -11.70 2.79
C ARG A 58 -12.95 -10.39 2.43
N ALA A 59 -14.27 -10.37 2.39
CA ALA A 59 -15.03 -9.16 2.06
C ALA A 59 -14.99 -8.19 3.24
N LEU A 60 -15.25 -8.69 4.46
CA LEU A 60 -15.16 -7.87 5.67
C LEU A 60 -13.74 -7.37 5.92
N PHE A 61 -12.73 -8.20 5.67
CA PHE A 61 -11.33 -7.77 5.72
C PHE A 61 -11.05 -6.60 4.75
N ALA A 62 -11.60 -6.64 3.54
CA ALA A 62 -11.47 -5.53 2.58
C ALA A 62 -12.16 -4.24 3.05
N GLU A 63 -13.33 -4.33 3.68
CA GLU A 63 -14.01 -3.16 4.26
C GLU A 63 -13.20 -2.53 5.41
N LEU A 64 -12.59 -3.36 6.27
CA LEU A 64 -11.71 -2.85 7.32
C LEU A 64 -10.45 -2.18 6.75
N MET A 65 -9.86 -2.76 5.69
CA MET A 65 -8.74 -2.11 5.00
C MET A 65 -9.17 -0.76 4.41
N LEU A 66 -10.33 -0.69 3.75
CA LEU A 66 -10.85 0.57 3.20
C LEU A 66 -11.00 1.65 4.28
N SER A 67 -11.64 1.31 5.40
CA SER A 67 -11.83 2.23 6.53
C SER A 67 -10.50 2.73 7.08
N TRP A 68 -9.51 1.84 7.21
CA TRP A 68 -8.18 2.18 7.67
C TRP A 68 -7.45 3.13 6.70
N GLU A 69 -7.51 2.86 5.39
CA GLU A 69 -6.84 3.70 4.40
C GLU A 69 -7.46 5.11 4.32
N MET A 70 -8.79 5.22 4.39
CA MET A 70 -9.47 6.52 4.46
C MET A 70 -9.10 7.30 5.75
N ARG A 71 -8.92 6.60 6.87
CA ARG A 71 -8.43 7.19 8.11
C ARG A 71 -6.99 7.67 7.99
N SER A 72 -6.09 6.85 7.46
CA SER A 72 -4.68 7.22 7.20
C SER A 72 -4.59 8.47 6.32
N HIS A 73 -5.42 8.54 5.27
CA HIS A 73 -5.52 9.70 4.39
C HIS A 73 -5.93 10.97 5.16
N THR A 74 -6.98 10.88 5.98
CA THR A 74 -7.45 11.99 6.81
C THR A 74 -6.40 12.47 7.82
N ILE A 75 -5.63 11.55 8.43
CA ILE A 75 -4.54 11.90 9.35
C ILE A 75 -3.42 12.65 8.61
N ALA A 76 -3.04 12.18 7.42
CA ALA A 76 -2.04 12.84 6.59
C ALA A 76 -2.48 14.25 6.13
N GLU A 77 -3.79 14.48 5.92
CA GLU A 77 -4.32 15.82 5.61
C GLU A 77 -4.04 16.83 6.71
N ALA A 78 -4.09 16.41 7.97
CA ALA A 78 -3.82 17.25 9.14
C ALA A 78 -2.32 17.52 9.37
N THR A 79 -1.43 16.79 8.68
CA THR A 79 0.03 16.89 8.88
C THR A 79 0.68 17.60 7.70
N PRO A 80 1.55 18.61 7.88
CA PRO A 80 2.22 19.29 6.78
C PRO A 80 3.32 18.42 6.14
N GLY A 81 3.68 18.75 4.90
CA GLY A 81 4.77 18.09 4.17
C GLY A 81 4.37 16.81 3.42
N PRO A 82 5.36 16.13 2.79
CA PRO A 82 5.15 14.83 2.14
C PRO A 82 4.76 13.74 3.13
N ALA A 83 3.74 12.97 2.78
CA ALA A 83 3.32 11.78 3.54
C ALA A 83 3.43 10.53 2.66
N PHE A 84 4.01 9.46 3.21
CA PHE A 84 4.26 8.21 2.52
C PHE A 84 3.39 7.10 3.06
N PHE A 85 2.63 6.45 2.19
CA PHE A 85 1.64 5.47 2.58
C PHE A 85 2.15 4.06 2.28
N ASP A 86 2.15 3.19 3.29
CA ASP A 86 2.32 1.74 3.09
C ASP A 86 0.98 1.17 2.61
N ARG A 87 0.81 1.15 1.28
CA ARG A 87 -0.47 0.90 0.57
C ARG A 87 -1.44 2.07 0.63
N GLY A 88 -2.41 2.09 -0.29
CA GLY A 88 -3.49 3.08 -0.28
C GLY A 88 -4.84 2.49 -0.67
N VAL A 89 -5.86 3.35 -0.79
CA VAL A 89 -7.22 2.91 -1.17
C VAL A 89 -7.25 2.02 -2.44
N PRO A 90 -6.46 2.28 -3.51
CA PRO A 90 -6.41 1.38 -4.66
C PRO A 90 -5.87 -0.04 -4.35
N ASP A 91 -5.03 -0.25 -3.32
CA ASP A 91 -4.61 -1.59 -2.91
C ASP A 91 -5.82 -2.46 -2.49
N VAL A 92 -6.89 -1.86 -1.96
CA VAL A 92 -8.12 -2.60 -1.60
C VAL A 92 -8.82 -3.16 -2.84
N ILE A 93 -8.87 -2.38 -3.92
CA ILE A 93 -9.37 -2.84 -5.23
C ILE A 93 -8.49 -3.98 -5.75
N GLY A 94 -7.16 -3.82 -5.67
CA GLY A 94 -6.21 -4.82 -6.13
C GLY A 94 -6.30 -6.11 -5.32
N TYR A 95 -6.55 -6.02 -4.02
CA TYR A 95 -6.78 -7.16 -3.15
C TYR A 95 -8.04 -7.92 -3.54
N LEU A 96 -9.19 -7.23 -3.69
CA LEU A 96 -10.46 -7.85 -4.08
C LEU A 96 -10.33 -8.61 -5.41
N ARG A 97 -9.68 -7.99 -6.40
CA ARG A 97 -9.38 -8.63 -7.69
C ARG A 97 -8.50 -9.86 -7.53
N LEU A 98 -7.45 -9.76 -6.71
CA LEU A 98 -6.51 -10.87 -6.46
C LEU A 98 -7.23 -12.09 -5.86
N VAL A 99 -8.17 -11.87 -4.92
CA VAL A 99 -8.91 -12.95 -4.27
C VAL A 99 -10.17 -13.38 -5.02
N GLY A 100 -10.43 -12.82 -6.21
CA GLY A 100 -11.55 -13.18 -7.08
C GLY A 100 -12.91 -12.65 -6.61
N LEU A 101 -12.94 -11.57 -5.83
CA LEU A 101 -14.17 -10.93 -5.37
C LEU A 101 -14.52 -9.71 -6.25
N PRO A 102 -15.83 -9.42 -6.44
CA PRO A 102 -16.25 -8.20 -7.12
C PRO A 102 -15.82 -6.96 -6.33
N VAL A 103 -15.58 -5.85 -7.03
CA VAL A 103 -15.26 -4.55 -6.40
C VAL A 103 -16.58 -3.80 -6.18
N PRO A 104 -16.99 -3.55 -4.92
CA PRO A 104 -18.17 -2.76 -4.63
C PRO A 104 -18.06 -1.32 -5.14
N ILE A 105 -19.19 -0.72 -5.53
CA ILE A 105 -19.27 0.65 -6.07
C ILE A 105 -18.69 1.67 -5.09
N HIS A 106 -18.94 1.52 -3.77
CA HIS A 106 -18.43 2.45 -2.78
C HIS A 106 -16.90 2.42 -2.65
N ILE A 107 -16.27 1.28 -2.93
CA ILE A 107 -14.80 1.16 -2.97
C ILE A 107 -14.23 1.86 -4.20
N GLU A 108 -14.90 1.75 -5.36
CA GLU A 108 -14.51 2.53 -6.54
C GLU A 108 -14.66 4.04 -6.31
N GLN A 109 -15.75 4.46 -5.64
CA GLN A 109 -15.97 5.85 -5.28
C GLN A 109 -14.89 6.35 -4.31
N ALA A 110 -14.55 5.56 -3.29
CA ALA A 110 -13.48 5.90 -2.37
C ALA A 110 -12.14 6.07 -3.10
N ALA A 111 -11.80 5.21 -4.06
CA ALA A 111 -10.57 5.35 -4.85
C ALA A 111 -10.56 6.61 -5.75
N ARG A 112 -11.73 7.13 -6.13
CA ARG A 112 -11.87 8.39 -6.88
C ARG A 112 -11.76 9.62 -5.98
N GLU A 113 -12.21 9.52 -4.72
CA GLU A 113 -12.23 10.64 -3.78
C GLU A 113 -10.93 10.76 -2.97
N PHE A 114 -10.43 9.65 -2.42
CA PHE A 114 -9.20 9.58 -1.62
C PHE A 114 -7.98 9.41 -2.54
N ARG A 115 -7.70 10.46 -3.31
CA ARG A 115 -6.56 10.49 -4.25
C ARG A 115 -5.23 10.69 -3.54
N TYR A 116 -4.19 10.21 -4.21
CA TYR A 116 -2.78 10.40 -3.88
C TYR A 116 -2.09 11.22 -4.99
N ASN A 117 -0.79 11.45 -4.88
CA ASN A 117 0.03 11.98 -5.95
C ASN A 117 -0.09 11.05 -7.17
N ARG A 118 0.01 11.62 -8.36
CA ARG A 118 -0.05 10.89 -9.63
C ARG A 118 1.04 9.81 -9.72
N LYS A 119 2.24 10.06 -9.19
CA LYS A 119 3.33 9.08 -9.07
C LYS A 119 3.07 8.16 -7.89
N VAL A 120 3.08 6.85 -8.16
CA VAL A 120 3.00 5.79 -7.15
C VAL A 120 4.25 4.92 -7.27
N PHE A 121 4.91 4.70 -6.14
CA PHE A 121 6.11 3.88 -6.08
C PHE A 121 5.71 2.40 -5.99
N VAL A 122 6.06 1.61 -7.00
CA VAL A 122 5.86 0.17 -6.98
C VAL A 122 7.18 -0.53 -6.69
N LEU A 123 7.20 -1.35 -5.65
CA LEU A 123 8.35 -2.16 -5.32
C LEU A 123 8.19 -3.52 -6.01
N PRO A 124 9.15 -3.92 -6.87
CA PRO A 124 9.08 -5.18 -7.59
C PRO A 124 9.22 -6.37 -6.62
N HIS A 125 8.83 -7.55 -7.09
CA HIS A 125 9.21 -8.80 -6.42
C HIS A 125 10.74 -8.90 -6.42
N TRP A 126 11.32 -9.20 -5.26
CA TRP A 126 12.77 -9.22 -5.09
C TRP A 126 13.19 -10.55 -4.43
N PRO A 127 13.46 -11.61 -5.23
CA PRO A 127 13.76 -12.96 -4.73
C PRO A 127 14.91 -13.00 -3.72
N GLU A 128 15.95 -12.19 -3.92
CA GLU A 128 17.17 -12.21 -3.11
C GLU A 128 16.95 -11.77 -1.66
N ILE A 129 15.88 -11.02 -1.38
CA ILE A 129 15.50 -10.61 -0.02
C ILE A 129 14.18 -11.25 0.43
N PHE A 130 13.58 -12.09 -0.41
CA PHE A 130 12.31 -12.73 -0.12
C PHE A 130 12.51 -13.82 0.93
N THR A 131 12.13 -13.51 2.17
CA THR A 131 12.07 -14.47 3.27
C THR A 131 10.62 -14.76 3.59
N GLN A 132 10.33 -16.00 4.01
CA GLN A 132 8.99 -16.35 4.48
C GLN A 132 8.71 -15.57 5.77
N ASP A 133 7.69 -14.70 5.73
CA ASP A 133 7.18 -14.00 6.89
C ASP A 133 6.26 -14.94 7.68
N ASN A 134 6.52 -15.10 8.98
CA ASN A 134 5.71 -15.95 9.86
C ASN A 134 4.26 -15.46 10.00
N GLU A 135 3.96 -14.19 9.71
CA GLU A 135 2.61 -13.63 9.80
C GLU A 135 1.75 -13.89 8.55
N ARG A 136 2.37 -14.19 7.39
CA ARG A 136 1.66 -14.54 6.14
C ARG A 136 2.40 -15.67 5.43
N ARG A 137 1.87 -16.90 5.53
CA ARG A 137 2.31 -18.03 4.69
C ARG A 137 1.93 -17.75 3.23
N GLN A 138 2.80 -17.10 2.49
CA GLN A 138 2.58 -16.77 1.08
C GLN A 138 3.79 -17.24 0.28
N ASP A 139 3.52 -17.92 -0.83
CA ASP A 139 4.56 -18.40 -1.74
C ASP A 139 4.98 -17.31 -2.73
N GLU A 140 6.07 -17.58 -3.46
CA GLU A 140 6.62 -16.66 -4.45
C GLU A 140 5.61 -16.30 -5.56
N ASP A 141 4.77 -17.26 -5.94
CA ASP A 141 3.72 -17.06 -6.94
C ASP A 141 2.65 -16.08 -6.44
N GLU A 142 2.28 -16.12 -5.17
CA GLU A 142 1.41 -15.13 -4.57
C GLU A 142 2.04 -13.73 -4.54
N ALA A 143 3.34 -13.61 -4.27
CA ALA A 143 4.03 -12.33 -4.34
C ALA A 143 4.02 -11.74 -5.75
N ARG A 144 4.30 -12.55 -6.77
CA ARG A 144 4.22 -12.16 -8.19
C ARG A 144 2.80 -11.77 -8.60
N ARG A 145 1.79 -12.58 -8.27
CA ARG A 145 0.38 -12.28 -8.57
C ARG A 145 -0.09 -11.00 -7.89
N THR A 146 0.33 -10.79 -6.64
CA THR A 146 0.04 -9.55 -5.90
C THR A 146 0.63 -8.35 -6.62
N HIS A 147 1.92 -8.40 -6.98
CA HIS A 147 2.58 -7.32 -7.71
C HIS A 147 1.85 -7.01 -9.04
N ALA A 148 1.56 -8.03 -9.85
CA ALA A 148 0.83 -7.85 -11.10
C ALA A 148 -0.56 -7.24 -10.90
N SER A 149 -1.31 -7.69 -9.88
CA SER A 149 -2.63 -7.13 -9.53
C SER A 149 -2.54 -5.65 -9.11
N MET A 150 -1.54 -5.29 -8.31
CA MET A 150 -1.33 -3.90 -7.89
C MET A 150 -0.97 -3.01 -9.08
N VAL A 151 -0.04 -3.43 -9.93
CA VAL A 151 0.35 -2.69 -11.15
C VAL A 151 -0.87 -2.42 -12.04
N ALA A 152 -1.65 -3.47 -12.35
CA ALA A 152 -2.84 -3.33 -13.17
C ALA A 152 -3.89 -2.42 -12.53
N THR A 153 -4.05 -2.49 -11.20
CA THR A 153 -5.04 -1.70 -10.48
C THR A 153 -4.69 -0.22 -10.44
N TYR A 154 -3.46 0.12 -10.08
CA TYR A 154 -3.02 1.51 -10.06
C TYR A 154 -3.03 2.15 -11.44
N ALA A 155 -2.62 1.41 -12.48
CA ALA A 155 -2.71 1.87 -13.87
C ALA A 155 -4.18 2.14 -14.27
N ALA A 156 -5.11 1.24 -13.94
CA ALA A 156 -6.53 1.42 -14.20
C ALA A 156 -7.15 2.61 -13.44
N CYS A 157 -6.59 2.98 -12.29
CA CYS A 157 -6.98 4.16 -11.53
C CYS A 157 -6.33 5.47 -12.05
N GLY A 158 -5.50 5.40 -13.10
CA GLY A 158 -4.88 6.55 -13.76
C GLY A 158 -3.64 7.09 -13.04
N TYR A 159 -2.94 6.25 -12.29
CA TYR A 159 -1.65 6.59 -11.68
C TYR A 159 -0.47 6.23 -12.57
N ASP A 160 0.62 6.99 -12.45
CA ASP A 160 1.91 6.69 -13.05
C ASP A 160 2.72 5.85 -12.08
N LEU A 161 3.07 4.62 -12.48
CA LEU A 161 3.86 3.72 -11.66
C LEU A 161 5.34 3.99 -11.85
N VAL A 162 6.02 4.27 -10.75
CA VAL A 162 7.47 4.43 -10.68
C VAL A 162 8.03 3.20 -10.00
N GLU A 163 8.67 2.32 -10.78
CA GLU A 163 9.30 1.13 -10.23
C GLU A 163 10.55 1.51 -9.42
N VAL A 164 10.58 1.09 -8.15
CA VAL A 164 11.72 1.33 -7.26
C VAL A 164 12.79 0.27 -7.55
N PRO A 165 14.05 0.67 -7.82
CA PRO A 165 15.10 -0.29 -8.19
C PRO A 165 15.40 -1.27 -7.05
N THR A 166 15.78 -2.50 -7.42
CA THR A 166 16.37 -3.49 -6.50
C THR A 166 17.83 -3.13 -6.21
N ALA A 167 18.02 -2.26 -5.23
CA ALA A 167 19.31 -1.67 -4.87
C ALA A 167 19.46 -1.59 -3.33
N PRO A 168 20.66 -1.28 -2.81
CA PRO A 168 20.84 -0.98 -1.38
C PRO A 168 19.81 0.02 -0.84
N VAL A 169 19.51 -0.10 0.45
CA VAL A 169 18.45 0.66 1.13
C VAL A 169 18.61 2.18 0.95
N GLU A 170 19.83 2.70 1.05
CA GLU A 170 20.12 4.13 0.86
C GLU A 170 19.83 4.61 -0.56
N ASP A 171 20.20 3.82 -1.57
CA ASP A 171 20.01 4.17 -2.98
C ASP A 171 18.52 4.21 -3.33
N ARG A 172 17.74 3.29 -2.78
CA ARG A 172 16.28 3.26 -2.93
C ARG A 172 15.62 4.47 -2.26
N LEU A 173 16.07 4.82 -1.06
CA LEU A 173 15.58 6.01 -0.35
C LEU A 173 15.88 7.28 -1.15
N ALA A 174 17.11 7.44 -1.63
CA ALA A 174 17.52 8.57 -2.45
C ALA A 174 16.71 8.66 -3.75
N PHE A 175 16.48 7.52 -4.42
CA PHE A 175 15.65 7.44 -5.62
C PHE A 175 14.21 7.91 -5.37
N ILE A 176 13.58 7.47 -4.28
CA ILE A 176 12.21 7.89 -3.91
C ILE A 176 12.17 9.39 -3.65
N LEU A 177 13.09 9.91 -2.83
CA LEU A 177 13.12 11.32 -2.46
C LEU A 177 13.43 12.24 -3.65
N GLU A 178 14.27 11.81 -4.59
CA GLU A 178 14.50 12.53 -5.84
C GLU A 178 13.20 12.66 -6.65
N ASN A 179 12.48 11.56 -6.81
CA ASN A 179 11.21 11.54 -7.55
C ASN A 179 10.13 12.43 -6.93
N VAL A 180 10.13 12.54 -5.58
CA VAL A 180 9.24 13.42 -4.81
C VAL A 180 9.57 14.89 -5.02
N ARG A 181 10.86 15.27 -5.11
CA ARG A 181 11.27 16.66 -5.39
C ARG A 181 10.87 17.13 -6.79
N GLN A 182 10.73 16.20 -7.72
CA GLN A 182 10.35 16.44 -9.11
C GLN A 182 8.84 16.24 -9.38
N ALA A 183 8.00 16.17 -8.34
CA ALA A 183 6.57 15.85 -8.43
C ALA A 183 5.66 17.06 -8.20
#